data_AF-A0A1C5FB57-F1
#
_entry.id   AF-A0A1C5FB57-F1
#
_cell.length_a   1.000
_cell.length_b   1.000
_cell.length_c   1.000
_cell.angle_alpha   90.00
_cell.angle_beta   90.00
_cell.angle_gamma   90.00
#
_symmetry.space_group_name_H-M   'P 1'
#
loop_
_entity.id
_entity.type
_entity.pdbx_description
1 polymer ?
#
loop_
_entity_poly.entity_id
_entity_poly.type
_entity_poly.pdbx_seq_one_letter_code
_entity_poly.pdbx_strand_id
1 'polypeptide(L)'
;RDTVGGPVLGYGGRPPVQRPSHDPNPSREPNPDPDPDPDPAPAHGPFRFRASVARPGDTLLLCSAGLADPLRGEAALAGRLAERWGTAEPPGLAAFLADAQTGVKGYADDRTAAAVWEA
;
A
#
# COMPACT_ATOMS: atom_id res chain seq x y z
N ARG A 1 -26.95 -1.20 13.46
CA ARG A 1 -26.62 0.19 13.86
C ARG A 1 -25.35 0.55 13.11
N ASP A 2 -25.48 1.38 12.09
CA ASP A 2 -24.39 1.82 11.23
C ASP A 2 -23.47 2.79 11.99
N THR A 3 -22.18 2.48 12.00
CA THR A 3 -21.13 3.43 12.39
C THR A 3 -20.11 3.46 11.27
N VAL A 4 -20.39 4.25 10.24
CA VAL A 4 -19.37 4.75 9.32
C VAL A 4 -18.81 6.02 9.96
N GLY A 5 -17.60 5.92 10.51
CA GLY A 5 -16.86 7.09 10.98
C GLY A 5 -16.54 8.01 9.81
N GLY A 6 -16.93 9.28 9.90
CA GLY A 6 -16.68 10.29 8.87
C GLY A 6 -15.18 10.60 8.68
N PRO A 7 -14.80 11.21 7.55
CA PRO A 7 -13.40 11.50 7.24
C PRO A 7 -12.83 12.59 8.17
N VAL A 8 -11.63 12.35 8.69
CA VAL A 8 -10.87 13.34 9.48
C VAL A 8 -10.05 14.20 8.52
N LEU A 9 -10.28 15.51 8.54
CA LEU A 9 -9.63 16.50 7.65
C LEU A 9 -8.40 17.13 8.32
N GLY A 10 -7.26 17.11 7.60
CA GLY A 10 -6.24 18.16 7.66
C GLY A 10 -4.84 17.72 8.06
N TYR A 11 -3.86 17.95 7.17
CA TYR A 11 -2.56 18.58 7.49
C TYR A 11 -2.08 19.33 6.23
N GLY A 12 -2.02 20.67 6.31
CA GLY A 12 -1.71 21.56 5.21
C GLY A 12 -0.22 21.60 4.84
N GLY A 13 0.06 21.76 3.55
CA GLY A 13 1.41 21.90 2.98
C GLY A 13 1.99 23.31 3.09
N ARG A 14 3.32 23.41 3.10
CA ARG A 14 4.11 24.67 3.14
C ARG A 14 4.41 25.14 1.70
N PRO A 15 4.41 26.46 1.40
CA PRO A 15 4.69 26.94 0.04
C PRO A 15 6.20 26.93 -0.29
N PRO A 16 6.60 26.81 -1.57
CA PRO A 16 8.00 26.83 -1.97
C PRO A 16 8.58 28.25 -1.97
N VAL A 17 9.85 28.37 -1.58
CA VAL A 17 10.62 29.62 -1.54
C VAL A 17 11.30 29.86 -2.90
N GLN A 18 11.07 31.02 -3.53
CA GLN A 18 11.79 31.47 -4.73
C GLN A 18 13.21 31.95 -4.38
N ARG A 19 14.22 31.53 -5.16
CA ARG A 19 15.60 32.04 -5.06
C ARG A 19 15.86 33.14 -6.10
N PRO A 20 16.66 34.17 -5.79
CA PRO A 20 16.86 35.30 -6.70
C PRO A 20 17.92 35.00 -7.77
N SER A 21 17.68 35.54 -8.97
CA SER A 21 18.54 35.43 -10.16
C SER A 21 19.83 36.24 -9.99
N HIS A 22 20.98 35.68 -10.36
CA HIS A 22 22.27 36.37 -10.40
C HIS A 22 22.70 36.65 -11.86
N ASP A 23 23.14 37.88 -12.12
CA ASP A 23 23.65 38.39 -13.41
C ASP A 23 24.99 37.74 -13.86
N PRO A 24 25.36 37.82 -15.15
CA PRO A 24 26.32 36.90 -15.78
C PRO A 24 27.77 37.40 -15.78
N ASN A 25 28.71 36.46 -15.69
CA ASN A 25 30.14 36.69 -15.96
C ASN A 25 30.49 36.04 -17.32
N PRO A 26 31.13 36.74 -18.29
CA PRO A 26 31.33 36.23 -19.63
C PRO A 26 32.67 35.50 -19.73
N SER A 27 32.68 34.19 -19.48
CA SER A 27 33.69 33.25 -19.97
C SER A 27 33.23 31.83 -19.66
N ARG A 28 32.62 31.12 -20.63
CA ARG A 28 32.38 29.68 -20.49
C ARG A 28 32.55 28.98 -21.83
N GLU A 29 33.47 28.02 -21.83
CA GLU A 29 33.63 26.99 -22.86
C GLU A 29 32.29 26.26 -23.13
N PRO A 30 32.10 25.59 -24.28
CA PRO A 30 30.84 24.91 -24.59
C PRO A 30 30.64 23.77 -23.58
N ASN A 31 29.74 23.99 -22.62
CA ASN A 31 29.33 22.95 -21.69
C ASN A 31 28.60 21.87 -22.51
N PRO A 32 28.87 20.57 -22.33
CA PRO A 32 28.06 19.53 -22.96
C PRO A 32 26.60 19.74 -22.55
N ASP A 33 25.68 19.51 -23.49
CA ASP A 33 24.25 19.68 -23.26
C ASP A 33 23.84 18.95 -21.98
N PRO A 34 23.08 19.59 -21.07
CA PRO A 34 22.62 18.92 -19.87
C PRO A 34 21.78 17.70 -20.27
N ASP A 35 22.02 16.56 -19.61
CA ASP A 35 21.12 15.41 -19.69
C ASP A 35 19.67 15.87 -19.48
N PRO A 36 18.70 15.32 -20.21
CA PRO A 36 17.30 15.69 -20.04
C PRO A 36 16.91 15.48 -18.58
N ASP A 37 16.26 16.49 -17.99
CA ASP A 37 15.74 16.39 -16.63
C ASP A 37 14.85 15.14 -16.53
N PRO A 38 14.98 14.33 -15.46
CA PRO A 38 14.17 13.15 -15.29
C PRO A 38 12.69 13.53 -15.27
N ASP A 39 11.85 12.72 -15.91
CA ASP A 39 10.40 12.92 -15.91
C ASP A 39 9.90 13.10 -14.46
N PRO A 40 9.02 14.09 -14.21
CA PRO A 40 8.48 14.31 -12.88
C PRO A 40 7.74 13.06 -12.42
N ALA A 41 8.07 12.59 -11.22
CA ALA A 41 7.39 11.44 -10.62
C ALA A 41 5.87 11.67 -10.61
N PRO A 42 5.06 10.63 -10.90
CA PRO A 42 3.61 10.75 -10.92
C PRO A 42 3.09 11.29 -9.58
N ALA A 43 2.25 12.32 -9.63
CA ALA A 43 1.68 12.93 -8.45
C ALA A 43 0.79 11.92 -7.71
N HIS A 44 1.19 11.49 -6.52
CA HIS A 44 0.36 10.65 -5.68
C HIS A 44 -0.79 11.48 -5.06
N GLY A 45 -2.00 10.93 -5.09
CA GLY A 45 -3.13 11.51 -4.34
C GLY A 45 -2.84 11.55 -2.83
N PRO A 46 -3.63 12.31 -2.05
CA PRO A 46 -3.43 12.39 -0.61
C PRO A 46 -3.56 11.02 0.05
N PHE A 47 -2.80 10.79 1.13
CA PHE A 47 -2.92 9.58 1.93
C PHE A 47 -4.35 9.45 2.48
N ARG A 48 -4.92 8.25 2.37
CA ARG A 48 -6.27 7.95 2.87
C ARG A 48 -6.18 7.11 4.13
N PHE A 49 -6.73 7.64 5.22
CA PHE A 49 -6.84 6.91 6.48
C PHE A 49 -8.24 6.30 6.61
N ARG A 50 -8.31 5.06 7.10
CA ARG A 50 -9.56 4.40 7.50
C ARG A 50 -9.33 3.67 8.82
N ALA A 51 -10.11 4.02 9.84
CA ALA A 51 -10.16 3.28 11.09
C ALA A 51 -11.25 2.19 10.99
N SER A 52 -10.95 1.00 11.48
CA SER A 52 -11.92 -0.10 11.62
C SER A 52 -11.82 -0.62 13.06
N VAL A 53 -12.97 -0.89 13.69
CA VAL A 53 -13.02 -1.52 15.02
C VAL A 53 -13.10 -3.02 14.82
N ALA A 54 -12.10 -3.75 15.32
CA ALA A 54 -12.05 -5.21 15.31
C ALA A 54 -12.71 -5.80 16.56
N ARG A 55 -13.14 -7.06 16.47
CA ARG A 55 -13.59 -7.90 17.58
C ARG A 55 -12.58 -9.04 17.79
N PRO A 56 -12.52 -9.65 18.98
CA PRO A 56 -11.73 -10.86 19.19
C PRO A 56 -12.04 -11.92 18.13
N GLY A 57 -10.98 -12.41 17.47
CA GLY A 57 -11.07 -13.35 16.34
C GLY A 57 -11.13 -12.70 14.96
N ASP A 58 -11.24 -11.37 14.86
CA ASP A 58 -11.09 -10.68 13.58
C ASP A 58 -9.62 -10.64 13.14
N THR A 59 -9.41 -10.72 11.83
CA THR A 59 -8.08 -10.55 11.20
C THR A 59 -8.12 -9.39 10.21
N LEU A 60 -7.20 -8.43 10.36
CA LEU A 60 -6.96 -7.38 9.37
C LEU A 60 -5.82 -7.79 8.44
N LEU A 61 -6.10 -7.91 7.14
CA LEU A 61 -5.10 -8.20 6.10
C LEU A 61 -4.83 -6.97 5.23
N LEU A 62 -3.57 -6.55 5.17
CA LEU A 62 -3.02 -5.64 4.17
C LEU A 62 -2.20 -6.45 3.16
N CYS A 63 -2.48 -6.32 1.86
CA CYS A 63 -1.76 -7.08 0.84
C CYS A 63 -1.67 -6.35 -0.50
N SER A 64 -0.74 -6.81 -1.35
CA SER A 64 -0.60 -6.38 -2.74
C SER A 64 -1.73 -6.94 -3.63
N ALA A 65 -1.83 -6.42 -4.85
CA ALA A 65 -2.79 -6.92 -5.85
C ALA A 65 -2.64 -8.43 -6.12
N GLY A 66 -1.41 -8.95 -6.12
CA GLY A 66 -1.16 -10.38 -6.34
C GLY A 66 -1.82 -11.35 -5.34
N LEU A 67 -2.25 -10.84 -4.18
CA LEU A 67 -3.12 -11.59 -3.24
C LEU A 67 -4.56 -11.05 -3.20
N ALA A 68 -4.75 -9.74 -3.32
CA ALA A 68 -6.08 -9.14 -3.25
C ALA A 68 -6.99 -9.56 -4.41
N ASP A 69 -6.44 -9.73 -5.62
CA ASP A 69 -7.20 -10.11 -6.80
C ASP A 69 -7.71 -11.55 -6.75
N PRO A 70 -6.90 -12.58 -6.43
CA PRO A 70 -7.45 -13.92 -6.22
C PRO A 70 -8.44 -14.01 -5.05
N LEU A 71 -8.29 -13.19 -3.98
CA LEU A 71 -9.26 -13.16 -2.89
C LEU A 71 -10.65 -12.65 -3.32
N ARG A 72 -10.71 -11.73 -4.30
CA ARG A 72 -11.97 -11.23 -4.86
C ARG A 72 -12.51 -12.13 -5.97
N GLY A 73 -11.61 -12.75 -6.73
CA GLY A 73 -11.96 -13.57 -7.90
C GLY A 73 -12.28 -15.03 -7.59
N GLU A 74 -11.77 -15.58 -6.49
CA GLU A 74 -11.95 -16.98 -6.11
C GLU A 74 -12.46 -17.10 -4.66
N ALA A 75 -13.77 -17.37 -4.51
CA ALA A 75 -14.41 -17.48 -3.21
C ALA A 75 -13.86 -18.64 -2.37
N ALA A 76 -13.38 -19.72 -3.01
CA ALA A 76 -12.78 -20.85 -2.29
C ALA A 76 -11.49 -20.46 -1.55
N LEU A 77 -10.69 -19.54 -2.10
CA LEU A 77 -9.51 -19.03 -1.42
C LEU A 77 -9.90 -18.24 -0.17
N ALA A 78 -10.85 -17.30 -0.30
CA ALA A 78 -11.32 -16.50 0.83
C ALA A 78 -11.91 -17.37 1.94
N GLY A 79 -12.73 -18.38 1.59
CA GLY A 79 -13.29 -19.34 2.54
C GLY A 79 -12.23 -20.14 3.28
N ARG A 80 -11.23 -20.66 2.55
CA ARG A 80 -10.10 -21.39 3.15
C ARG A 80 -9.32 -20.53 4.15
N LEU A 81 -9.03 -19.27 3.81
CA LEU A 81 -8.30 -18.38 4.72
C LEU A 81 -9.15 -18.03 5.95
N ALA A 82 -10.45 -17.76 5.77
CA ALA A 82 -11.36 -17.49 6.88
C ALA A 82 -11.45 -18.67 7.85
N GLU A 83 -11.50 -19.90 7.35
CA GLU A 83 -11.49 -21.12 8.19
C GLU A 83 -10.16 -21.27 8.96
N ARG A 84 -9.04 -21.07 8.27
CA ARG A 84 -7.69 -21.25 8.84
C ARG A 84 -7.31 -20.16 9.84
N TRP A 85 -7.77 -18.93 9.62
CA TRP A 85 -7.39 -17.76 10.42
C TRP A 85 -8.46 -17.34 11.41
N GLY A 86 -9.65 -17.92 11.38
CA GLY A 86 -10.74 -17.65 12.33
C GLY A 86 -10.49 -18.17 13.76
N THR A 87 -9.26 -18.60 14.07
CA THR A 87 -8.82 -18.94 15.42
C THR A 87 -8.39 -17.68 16.17
N ALA A 88 -8.54 -17.68 17.50
CA ALA A 88 -8.10 -16.55 18.33
C ALA A 88 -6.57 -16.33 18.32
N GLU A 89 -5.79 -17.37 17.97
CA GLU A 89 -4.33 -17.28 17.89
C GLU A 89 -3.86 -17.12 16.44
N PRO A 90 -2.89 -16.22 16.16
CA PRO A 90 -2.30 -16.09 14.85
C PRO A 90 -1.56 -17.36 14.44
N PRO A 91 -1.57 -17.74 13.15
CA PRO A 91 -0.79 -18.88 12.66
C PRO A 91 0.71 -18.60 12.80
N GLY A 92 1.49 -19.66 13.04
CA GLY A 92 2.95 -19.58 12.95
C GLY A 92 3.40 -19.15 11.55
N LEU A 93 4.61 -18.58 11.45
CA LEU A 93 5.13 -17.98 10.21
C LEU A 93 5.04 -18.90 8.99
N ALA A 94 5.40 -20.18 9.12
CA ALA A 94 5.33 -21.14 8.04
C ALA A 94 3.89 -21.38 7.55
N ALA A 95 2.94 -21.47 8.48
CA ALA A 95 1.53 -21.65 8.16
C ALA A 95 0.94 -20.39 7.51
N PHE A 96 1.31 -19.20 8.00
CA PHE A 96 0.93 -17.92 7.37
C PHE A 96 1.44 -17.84 5.92
N LEU A 97 2.72 -18.15 5.69
CA LEU A 97 3.31 -18.12 4.36
C LEU A 97 2.69 -19.17 3.43
N ALA A 98 2.38 -20.37 3.93
CA ALA A 98 1.70 -21.40 3.15
C ALA A 98 0.31 -20.94 2.71
N ASP A 99 -0.42 -20.26 3.60
CA ASP A 99 -1.74 -19.70 3.29
C ASP A 99 -1.67 -18.57 2.26
N ALA A 100 -0.81 -17.58 2.48
CA ALA A 100 -0.64 -16.44 1.59
C ALA A 100 -0.14 -16.86 0.18
N GLN A 101 0.57 -17.98 0.07
CA GLN A 101 1.08 -18.52 -1.19
C GLN A 101 0.16 -19.56 -1.85
N THR A 102 -1.07 -19.76 -1.35
CA THR A 102 -2.02 -20.70 -1.95
C THR A 102 -2.26 -20.35 -3.43
N GLY A 103 -1.93 -21.28 -4.33
CA GLY A 103 -2.04 -21.06 -5.78
C GLY A 103 -3.50 -21.00 -6.23
N VAL A 104 -3.82 -20.02 -7.08
CA VAL A 104 -5.11 -19.92 -7.77
C VAL A 104 -4.81 -19.78 -9.26
N LYS A 105 -5.46 -20.61 -10.09
CA LYS A 105 -5.24 -20.59 -11.54
C LYS A 105 -5.52 -19.20 -12.10
N GLY A 106 -4.59 -18.68 -12.90
CA GLY A 106 -4.69 -17.34 -13.49
C GLY A 106 -4.15 -16.21 -12.63
N TYR A 107 -3.67 -16.49 -11.42
CA TYR A 107 -3.06 -15.50 -10.51
C TYR A 107 -1.65 -15.92 -10.11
N ALA A 108 -0.66 -15.31 -10.73
CA ALA A 108 0.76 -15.64 -10.55
C ALA A 108 1.63 -14.45 -10.15
N ASP A 109 1.02 -13.29 -9.86
CA ASP A 109 1.73 -12.08 -9.50
C ASP A 109 2.38 -12.17 -8.11
N ASP A 110 3.41 -11.34 -7.91
CA ASP A 110 4.12 -11.23 -6.64
C ASP A 110 3.18 -10.84 -5.49
N ARG A 111 3.36 -11.54 -4.37
CA ARG A 111 2.49 -11.41 -3.19
C ARG A 111 3.25 -10.76 -2.05
N THR A 112 2.65 -9.72 -1.49
CA THR A 112 3.06 -9.12 -0.21
C THR A 112 1.85 -9.11 0.71
N ALA A 113 2.03 -9.54 1.95
CA ALA A 113 0.95 -9.61 2.94
C ALA A 113 1.46 -9.26 4.34
N ALA A 114 0.68 -8.48 5.07
CA ALA A 114 0.83 -8.22 6.49
C ALA A 114 -0.53 -8.39 7.14
N ALA A 115 -0.60 -9.14 8.23
CA ALA A 115 -1.84 -9.41 8.93
C ALA A 115 -1.72 -9.16 10.43
N VAL A 116 -2.81 -8.68 11.02
CA VAL A 116 -2.93 -8.42 12.47
C VAL A 116 -4.17 -9.16 12.97
N TRP A 117 -4.01 -9.93 14.04
CA TRP A 117 -5.08 -10.66 14.71
C TRP A 117 -5.49 -9.92 15.98
N GLU A 118 -6.80 -9.77 16.18
CA GLU A 118 -7.35 -9.21 17.41
C GLU A 118 -7.61 -10.34 18.42
N ALA A 119 -7.06 -10.19 19.62
CA ALA A 119 -7.11 -11.18 20.70
C ALA A 119 -8.32 -10.99 21.64
#